data_AF-A0A7G8ESR0-F1
#
_entry.id   AF-A0A7G8ESR0-F1
#
_cell.length_a   1.000
_cell.length_b   1.000
_cell.length_c   1.000
_cell.angle_alpha   90.00
_cell.angle_beta   90.00
_cell.angle_gamma   90.00
#
_symmetry.space_group_name_H-M   'P 1'
#
loop_
_entity.id
_entity.type
_entity.pdbx_description
1 polymer ?
#
loop_
_entity_poly.entity_id
_entity_poly.type
_entity_poly.pdbx_seq_one_letter_code
_entity_poly.pdbx_strand_id
1 'polypeptide(L)'
;MFNFTLMRAKQFFSPESLLPNWGPSFYDLDVLKETYSLEKVCALQWSRCVASAEQFLFNNLDHSRVAAISYEDFVLNPFHTLSIALDHLQLSDLIIEDELRMASTFVHKDSLTTSCPLDSDKKNDLIAYLDSLDTPNYLL
;
A
#
# COMPACT_ATOMS: atom_id res chain seq x y z
N MET A 1 -11.72 20.23 -0.21
CA MET A 1 -10.55 21.01 -0.68
C MET A 1 -9.97 21.98 0.35
N PHE A 2 -10.63 22.25 1.50
CA PHE A 2 -10.16 23.25 2.50
C PHE A 2 -9.32 22.69 3.67
N ASN A 3 -9.08 21.38 3.76
CA ASN A 3 -8.32 20.78 4.88
C ASN A 3 -6.80 20.70 4.65
N PHE A 4 -6.33 20.74 3.41
CA PHE A 4 -4.91 20.52 3.10
C PHE A 4 -4.03 21.68 3.59
N THR A 5 -4.48 22.92 3.38
CA THR A 5 -3.74 24.13 3.76
C THR A 5 -3.73 24.36 5.27
N LEU A 6 -4.81 24.03 5.97
CA LEU A 6 -4.92 24.17 7.42
C LEU A 6 -4.05 23.16 8.19
N MET A 7 -3.81 21.96 7.65
CA MET A 7 -3.00 20.92 8.31
C MET A 7 -1.49 21.24 8.28
N ARG A 8 -0.98 21.90 7.24
CA ARG A 8 0.41 22.39 7.20
C ARG A 8 0.67 23.57 8.14
N ALA A 9 -0.32 24.45 8.35
CA ALA A 9 -0.18 25.56 9.28
C ALA A 9 -0.04 25.09 10.74
N LYS A 10 -0.70 23.99 11.13
CA LYS A 10 -0.59 23.39 12.47
C LYS A 10 0.76 22.74 12.76
N GLN A 11 1.55 22.40 11.73
CA GLN A 11 2.89 21.83 11.87
C GLN A 11 3.90 22.84 12.44
N PHE A 12 3.63 24.15 12.36
CA PHE A 12 4.49 25.21 12.89
C PHE A 12 4.30 25.50 14.38
N PHE A 13 3.23 25.00 15.01
CA PHE A 13 2.86 25.37 16.39
C PHE A 13 2.79 24.18 17.36
N SER A 14 3.06 22.96 16.91
CA SER A 14 3.08 21.77 17.77
C SER A 14 4.52 21.30 17.98
N PRO A 15 5.00 21.16 19.23
CA PRO A 15 6.30 20.54 19.53
C PRO A 15 6.30 19.04 19.25
N GLU A 16 5.13 18.39 19.18
CA GLU A 16 4.96 17.05 18.64
C GLU A 16 4.54 17.16 17.17
N SER A 17 5.48 16.92 16.27
CA SER A 17 5.32 16.96 14.81
C SER A 17 4.50 15.80 14.23
N LEU A 18 3.63 15.20 15.04
CA LEU A 18 2.75 14.11 14.63
C LEU A 18 1.43 14.70 14.16
N LEU A 19 1.18 14.58 12.86
CA LEU A 19 -0.12 14.91 12.32
C LEU A 19 -1.18 13.94 12.88
N PRO A 20 -2.37 14.42 13.26
CA PRO A 20 -3.32 13.66 14.09
C PRO A 20 -3.75 12.31 13.49
N ASN A 21 -3.85 12.19 12.15
CA ASN A 21 -3.90 10.90 11.46
C ASN A 21 -3.76 11.12 9.94
N TRP A 22 -3.06 10.24 9.22
CA TRP A 22 -3.00 10.24 7.73
C TRP A 22 -3.37 8.90 7.09
N GLY A 23 -3.82 7.93 7.89
CA GLY A 23 -4.14 6.59 7.40
C GLY A 23 -5.34 5.96 8.09
N PRO A 24 -5.74 4.75 7.65
CA PRO A 24 -6.81 3.99 8.27
C PRO A 24 -6.53 3.76 9.76
N SER A 25 -7.34 4.35 10.64
CA SER A 25 -7.28 4.10 12.07
C SER A 25 -7.91 2.75 12.38
N PHE A 26 -7.31 1.98 13.27
CA PHE A 26 -7.86 0.71 13.74
C PHE A 26 -7.79 0.64 15.26
N TYR A 27 -8.60 -0.25 15.86
CA TYR A 27 -9.03 -0.18 17.27
C TYR A 27 -7.90 -0.04 18.30
N ASP A 28 -6.77 -0.69 18.07
CA ASP A 28 -5.60 -0.72 18.96
C ASP A 28 -4.45 0.19 18.51
N LEU A 29 -4.64 1.04 17.49
CA LEU A 29 -3.57 1.87 16.92
C LEU A 29 -2.88 2.75 17.96
N ASP A 30 -3.61 3.36 18.88
CA ASP A 30 -3.01 4.23 19.90
C ASP A 30 -2.19 3.44 20.92
N VAL A 31 -2.65 2.24 21.29
CA VAL A 31 -1.89 1.31 22.16
C VAL A 31 -0.61 0.82 21.46
N LEU A 32 -0.71 0.55 20.16
CA LEU A 32 0.43 0.09 19.36
C LEU A 32 1.49 1.18 19.19
N LYS A 33 1.10 2.46 19.09
CA LYS A 33 2.03 3.59 19.04
C LYS A 33 2.85 3.73 20.33
N GLU A 34 2.28 3.35 21.48
CA GLU A 34 3.00 3.37 22.76
C GLU A 34 3.98 2.19 22.91
N THR A 35 3.73 1.09 22.20
CA THR A 35 4.46 -0.18 22.38
C THR A 35 5.50 -0.45 21.29
N TYR A 36 5.24 0.03 20.07
CA TYR A 36 6.03 -0.30 18.89
C TYR A 36 6.61 0.94 18.21
N SER A 37 7.71 0.74 17.48
CA SER A 37 8.28 1.79 16.64
C SER A 37 7.32 2.16 15.50
N LEU A 38 7.47 3.36 14.94
CA LEU A 38 6.64 3.85 13.84
C LEU A 38 6.63 2.88 12.65
N GLU A 39 7.78 2.33 12.29
CA GLU A 39 7.94 1.37 11.20
C GLU A 39 7.12 0.11 11.44
N LYS A 40 7.12 -0.38 12.67
CA LYS A 40 6.38 -1.58 13.07
C LYS A 40 4.88 -1.33 13.13
N VAL A 41 4.45 -0.15 13.57
CA VAL A 41 3.05 0.28 13.48
C VAL A 41 2.59 0.38 12.03
N CYS A 42 3.38 1.01 11.15
CA CYS A 42 3.07 1.13 9.72
C CYS A 42 3.02 -0.24 9.03
N ALA A 43 3.96 -1.13 9.32
CA ALA A 43 3.99 -2.49 8.78
C ALA A 43 2.75 -3.30 9.20
N LEU A 44 2.38 -3.22 10.48
CA LEU A 44 1.19 -3.89 11.01
C LEU A 44 -0.10 -3.31 10.41
N GLN A 45 -0.18 -1.98 10.28
CA GLN A 45 -1.30 -1.31 9.64
C GLN A 45 -1.46 -1.76 8.18
N TRP A 46 -0.37 -1.77 7.41
CA TRP A 46 -0.36 -2.23 6.02
C TRP A 46 -0.85 -3.69 5.93
N SER A 47 -0.25 -4.59 6.71
CA SER A 47 -0.59 -6.01 6.73
C SER A 47 -2.07 -6.24 7.03
N ARG A 48 -2.60 -5.59 8.07
CA ARG A 48 -4.03 -5.70 8.44
C ARG A 48 -4.96 -5.14 7.37
N CYS A 49 -4.61 -4.01 6.76
CA CYS A 49 -5.44 -3.40 5.72
C CYS A 49 -5.49 -4.27 4.46
N VAL A 50 -4.34 -4.79 4.02
CA VAL A 50 -4.26 -5.68 2.85
C VAL A 50 -5.01 -6.97 3.13
N ALA A 51 -4.74 -7.65 4.25
CA ALA A 51 -5.40 -8.90 4.60
C ALA A 51 -6.93 -8.73 4.71
N SER A 52 -7.41 -7.65 5.34
CA SER A 52 -8.83 -7.35 5.45
C SER A 52 -9.47 -7.06 4.09
N ALA A 53 -8.81 -6.26 3.25
CA ALA A 53 -9.29 -5.97 1.91
C ALA A 53 -9.35 -7.23 1.04
N GLU A 54 -8.29 -8.03 1.02
CA GLU A 54 -8.25 -9.30 0.29
C GLU A 54 -9.32 -10.27 0.79
N GLN A 55 -9.43 -10.47 2.11
CA GLN A 55 -10.45 -11.32 2.70
C GLN A 55 -11.85 -10.86 2.32
N PHE A 56 -12.13 -9.56 2.39
CA PHE A 56 -13.44 -9.02 2.00
C PHE A 56 -13.70 -9.21 0.51
N LEU A 57 -12.76 -8.82 -0.35
CA LEU A 57 -12.92 -8.87 -1.80
C LEU A 57 -13.05 -10.31 -2.29
N PHE A 58 -12.19 -11.23 -1.86
CA PHE A 58 -12.21 -12.62 -2.33
C PHE A 58 -13.33 -13.47 -1.74
N ASN A 59 -13.84 -13.14 -0.54
CA ASN A 59 -14.96 -13.89 0.03
C ASN A 59 -16.34 -13.36 -0.36
N ASN A 60 -16.46 -12.08 -0.75
CA ASN A 60 -17.76 -11.44 -0.98
C ASN A 60 -18.01 -11.03 -2.44
N LEU A 61 -16.97 -10.94 -3.28
CA LEU A 61 -17.10 -10.60 -4.69
C LEU A 61 -16.73 -11.79 -5.57
N ASP A 62 -17.32 -11.80 -6.76
CA ASP A 62 -16.89 -12.71 -7.81
C ASP A 62 -15.44 -12.36 -8.24
N HIS A 63 -14.61 -13.38 -8.40
CA HIS A 63 -13.19 -13.21 -8.76
C HIS A 63 -13.00 -12.45 -10.09
N SER A 64 -13.95 -12.51 -11.02
CA SER A 64 -13.92 -11.72 -12.26
C SER A 64 -14.01 -10.20 -12.02
N ARG A 65 -14.40 -9.77 -10.82
CA ARG A 65 -14.51 -8.36 -10.43
C ARG A 65 -13.31 -7.86 -9.63
N VAL A 66 -12.33 -8.71 -9.37
CA VAL A 66 -11.16 -8.39 -8.54
C VAL A 66 -9.88 -8.68 -9.32
N ALA A 67 -9.09 -7.64 -9.59
CA ALA A 67 -7.73 -7.76 -10.11
C ALA A 67 -6.74 -7.49 -8.99
N ALA A 68 -5.85 -8.44 -8.72
CA ALA A 68 -4.75 -8.29 -7.77
C ALA A 68 -3.46 -8.00 -8.55
N ILE A 69 -2.82 -6.88 -8.22
CA ILE A 69 -1.58 -6.42 -8.85
C ILE A 69 -0.63 -5.95 -7.75
N SER A 70 0.59 -6.46 -7.75
CA SER A 70 1.65 -5.97 -6.86
C SER A 70 2.34 -4.76 -7.48
N TYR A 71 2.86 -3.87 -6.63
CA TYR A 71 3.65 -2.74 -7.08
C TYR A 71 4.94 -3.20 -7.77
N GLU A 72 5.53 -4.26 -7.24
CA GLU A 72 6.76 -4.88 -7.72
C GLU A 72 6.60 -5.42 -9.14
N ASP A 73 5.54 -6.17 -9.42
CA ASP A 73 5.27 -6.70 -10.76
C ASP A 73 5.00 -5.56 -11.75
N PHE A 74 4.25 -4.55 -11.31
CA PHE A 74 3.98 -3.37 -12.13
C PHE A 74 5.26 -2.61 -12.48
N VAL A 75 6.16 -2.40 -11.53
CA VAL A 75 7.39 -1.64 -11.78
C VAL A 75 8.41 -2.44 -12.60
N LEU A 76 8.46 -3.77 -12.42
CA LEU A 76 9.33 -4.65 -13.20
C LEU A 76 8.81 -4.88 -14.62
N ASN A 77 7.49 -4.98 -14.79
CA ASN A 77 6.83 -5.31 -16.04
C ASN A 77 5.60 -4.41 -16.30
N PRO A 78 5.78 -3.08 -16.47
CA PRO A 78 4.67 -2.13 -16.50
C PRO A 78 3.70 -2.34 -17.66
N PHE A 79 4.24 -2.62 -18.85
CA PHE A 79 3.43 -2.90 -20.04
C PHE A 79 2.53 -4.13 -19.85
N HIS A 80 3.12 -5.23 -19.38
CA HIS A 80 2.40 -6.47 -19.14
C HIS A 80 1.33 -6.30 -18.06
N THR A 81 1.69 -5.69 -16.95
CA THR A 81 0.80 -5.50 -15.80
C THR A 81 -0.36 -4.55 -16.11
N LEU A 82 -0.12 -3.48 -16.89
CA LEU A 82 -1.18 -2.62 -17.39
C LEU A 82 -2.09 -3.34 -18.39
N SER A 83 -1.53 -4.18 -19.27
CA SER A 83 -2.34 -4.99 -20.18
C SER A 83 -3.33 -5.86 -19.39
N ILE A 84 -2.86 -6.55 -18.35
CA ILE A 84 -3.72 -7.36 -17.48
C ILE A 84 -4.82 -6.50 -16.83
N ALA A 85 -4.48 -5.31 -16.33
CA ALA A 85 -5.46 -4.42 -15.74
C ALA A 85 -6.52 -3.96 -16.75
N LEU A 86 -6.12 -3.66 -17.99
CA LEU A 86 -7.02 -3.21 -19.06
C LEU A 86 -7.91 -4.34 -19.57
N ASP A 87 -7.36 -5.55 -19.72
CA ASP A 87 -8.12 -6.74 -20.07
C ASP A 87 -9.20 -7.01 -19.02
N HIS A 88 -8.84 -6.91 -17.73
CA HIS A 88 -9.78 -7.08 -16.62
C HIS A 88 -10.88 -6.01 -16.60
N LEU A 89 -10.54 -4.78 -16.98
CA LEU A 89 -11.51 -3.68 -17.13
C LEU A 89 -12.32 -3.73 -18.43
N GLN A 90 -12.03 -4.69 -19.32
CA GLN A 90 -12.65 -4.83 -20.65
C GLN A 90 -12.43 -3.59 -21.54
N LEU A 91 -11.23 -3.00 -21.43
CA LEU A 91 -10.82 -1.81 -22.18
C LEU A 91 -9.72 -2.09 -23.20
N SER A 92 -9.29 -3.35 -23.33
CA SER A 92 -8.21 -3.79 -24.22
C SER A 92 -8.43 -3.38 -25.68
N ASP A 93 -9.67 -3.47 -26.16
CA ASP A 93 -10.03 -3.16 -27.55
C ASP A 93 -10.10 -1.64 -27.84
N LEU A 94 -10.09 -0.82 -26.79
CA LEU A 94 -10.21 0.64 -26.90
C LEU A 94 -8.85 1.35 -26.89
N ILE A 95 -7.78 0.65 -26.50
CA ILE A 95 -6.45 1.22 -26.33
C ILE A 95 -5.51 0.64 -27.39
N ILE A 96 -4.79 1.52 -28.07
CA ILE A 96 -3.80 1.12 -29.06
C ILE A 96 -2.53 0.69 -28.33
N GLU A 97 -1.88 -0.38 -28.78
CA GLU A 97 -0.67 -0.92 -28.14
C GLU A 97 0.43 0.14 -27.92
N ASP A 98 0.58 1.08 -28.86
CA ASP A 98 1.54 2.18 -28.77
C ASP A 98 1.23 3.14 -27.61
N GLU A 99 -0.04 3.40 -27.32
CA GLU A 99 -0.45 4.24 -26.18
C GLU A 99 -0.12 3.55 -24.85
N LEU A 100 -0.37 2.24 -24.78
CA LEU A 100 -0.01 1.41 -23.63
C LEU A 100 1.51 1.39 -23.40
N ARG A 101 2.28 1.25 -24.48
CA ARG A 101 3.75 1.28 -24.46
C ARG A 101 4.27 2.64 -23.97
N MET A 102 3.68 3.72 -24.46
CA MET A 102 3.99 5.09 -24.04
C MET A 102 3.64 5.35 -22.57
N ALA A 103 2.50 4.86 -22.08
CA ALA A 103 2.13 4.96 -20.67
C ALA A 103 3.11 4.21 -19.76
N SER A 104 3.61 3.07 -20.25
CA SER A 104 4.53 2.20 -19.49
C SER A 104 5.96 2.74 -19.41
N THR A 105 6.40 3.57 -20.36
CA THR A 105 7.79 4.06 -20.41
C THR A 105 8.22 4.93 -19.23
N PHE A 106 7.27 5.52 -18.50
CA PHE A 106 7.56 6.37 -17.34
C PHE A 106 7.67 5.59 -16.03
N VAL A 107 7.47 4.28 -16.07
CA VAL A 107 7.60 3.41 -14.90
C VAL A 107 9.02 2.86 -14.87
N HIS A 108 9.76 3.16 -13.81
CA HIS A 108 11.18 2.84 -13.70
C HIS A 108 11.44 1.82 -12.61
N LYS A 109 12.15 0.74 -12.95
CA LYS A 109 12.59 -0.29 -12.00
C LYS A 109 13.38 0.27 -10.80
N ASP A 110 14.08 1.39 -11.02
CA ASP A 110 14.92 2.03 -10.02
C ASP A 110 14.10 2.60 -8.84
N SER A 111 12.77 2.74 -9.01
CA SER A 111 11.82 3.07 -7.93
C SER A 111 11.76 2.01 -6.82
N LEU A 112 12.12 0.75 -7.12
CA LEU A 112 12.23 -0.31 -6.11
C LEU A 112 13.43 -0.13 -5.18
N THR A 113 14.52 0.46 -5.69
CA THR A 113 15.79 0.56 -4.96
C THR A 113 15.97 1.89 -4.22
N THR A 114 15.19 2.92 -4.57
CA THR A 114 15.35 4.27 -4.01
C THR A 114 14.50 4.53 -2.77
N SER A 115 13.67 3.58 -2.34
CA SER A 115 12.50 3.87 -1.49
C SER A 115 12.52 3.27 -0.09
N CYS A 116 13.48 2.41 0.27
CA CYS A 116 13.53 1.83 1.62
C CYS A 116 14.55 2.55 2.52
N PRO A 117 14.11 3.45 3.43
CA PRO A 117 15.01 4.13 4.37
C PRO A 117 15.44 3.22 5.55
N LEU A 118 14.98 1.97 5.57
CA LEU A 118 15.27 1.03 6.65
C LEU A 118 16.62 0.34 6.40
N ASP A 119 17.40 0.20 7.46
CA ASP A 119 18.55 -0.68 7.45
C ASP A 119 18.13 -2.14 7.26
N SER A 120 19.08 -2.98 6.82
CA SER A 120 18.83 -4.39 6.51
C SER A 120 18.31 -5.18 7.70
N ASP A 121 18.76 -4.84 8.91
CA ASP A 121 18.46 -5.60 10.12
C ASP A 121 17.02 -5.33 10.56
N LYS A 122 16.61 -4.06 10.63
CA LYS A 122 15.22 -3.66 10.89
C LYS A 122 14.26 -4.21 9.85
N LYS A 123 14.66 -4.23 8.57
CA LYS A 123 13.84 -4.80 7.51
C LYS A 123 13.59 -6.29 7.76
N ASN A 124 14.65 -7.05 8.06
CA ASN A 124 14.53 -8.48 8.33
C ASN A 124 13.71 -8.76 9.60
N ASP A 125 13.89 -7.96 10.64
CA ASP A 125 13.10 -8.07 11.88
C ASP A 125 11.61 -7.82 11.63
N LEU A 126 11.27 -6.84 10.79
CA LEU A 126 9.89 -6.57 10.40
C LEU A 126 9.30 -7.70 9.57
N ILE A 127 10.05 -8.24 8.61
CA ILE A 127 9.61 -9.38 7.79
C ILE A 127 9.36 -10.59 8.70
N ALA A 128 10.32 -10.96 9.55
CA ALA A 128 10.16 -12.08 10.48
C ALA A 128 8.98 -11.88 11.43
N TYR A 129 8.76 -10.65 11.88
CA TYR A 129 7.59 -10.32 12.69
C TYR A 129 6.29 -10.49 11.90
N LEU A 130 6.18 -9.94 10.70
CA LEU A 130 4.99 -10.07 9.86
C LEU A 130 4.70 -11.53 9.50
N ASP A 131 5.73 -12.32 9.18
CA ASP A 131 5.62 -13.75 8.88
C ASP A 131 5.18 -14.56 10.11
N SER A 132 5.52 -14.09 11.31
CA SER A 132 5.07 -14.71 12.57
C SER A 132 3.63 -14.38 12.95
N LEU A 133 3.02 -13.38 12.31
CA LEU A 133 1.61 -13.09 12.49
C LEU A 133 0.80 -14.17 11.77
N ASP A 134 0.30 -15.12 12.54
CA ASP A 134 -0.69 -16.09 12.07
C ASP A 134 -1.89 -15.30 11.51
N THR A 135 -2.00 -15.21 10.18
CA THR A 135 -3.06 -14.46 9.50
C THR A 135 -4.29 -15.36 9.38
N PRO A 136 -5.04 -15.52 10.49
CA PRO A 136 -6.48 -15.32 10.41
C PRO A 136 -7.08 -14.83 11.75
N ASN A 137 -7.76 -13.68 11.72
CA ASN A 137 -8.66 -13.09 12.74
C ASN A 137 -8.21 -11.71 13.27
N TYR A 138 -8.21 -10.71 12.39
CA TYR A 138 -8.36 -9.30 12.81
C TYR A 138 -9.80 -8.80 12.57
N LEU A 139 -10.77 -9.71 12.66
CA LEU A 139 -12.19 -9.37 12.71
C LEU A 139 -12.69 -9.65 14.13
N LEU A 140 -12.67 -8.60 14.96
CA LEU A 140 -13.75 -8.20 15.88
C LEU A 140 -13.51 -6.74 16.27
#